data_AF-A0A4R2QSG3-F1
#
_entry.id   AF-A0A4R2QSG3-F1
#
_cell.length_a   1.000
_cell.length_b   1.000
_cell.length_c   1.000
_cell.angle_alpha   90.00
_cell.angle_beta   90.00
_cell.angle_gamma   90.00
#
_symmetry.space_group_name_H-M   'P 1'
#
loop_
_entity.id
_entity.type
_entity.pdbx_description
1 polymer ?
#
loop_
_entity_poly.entity_id
_entity_poly.type
_entity_poly.pdbx_seq_one_letter_code
_entity_poly.pdbx_strand_id
1 'polypeptide(L)'
;MQSLILIRWPNEETGGHFRIPGCLVAPNTALALFDGHVEVHLVEATGSPGEYDLRYASNPLFYVGDDLPEIFYDLRHLTLAELAGKYTHSDFYSPRHPQL
;
A
#
# COMPACT_ATOMS: atom_id res chain seq x y z
N MET A 1 2.50 -17.00 -4.48
CA MET A 1 3.76 -16.24 -4.35
C MET A 1 3.42 -14.78 -4.50
N GLN A 2 3.56 -14.01 -3.43
CA GLN A 2 3.46 -12.55 -3.48
C GLN A 2 4.79 -12.01 -4.02
N SER A 3 4.74 -11.21 -5.07
CA SER A 3 5.94 -10.65 -5.71
C SER A 3 6.07 -9.17 -5.34
N LEU A 4 7.27 -8.76 -4.93
CA LEU A 4 7.60 -7.34 -4.78
C LEU A 4 7.61 -6.69 -6.15
N ILE A 5 7.00 -5.52 -6.26
CA ILE A 5 6.87 -4.74 -7.49
C ILE A 5 7.20 -3.27 -7.26
N LEU A 6 7.43 -2.55 -8.35
CA LEU A 6 7.49 -1.09 -8.36
C LEU A 6 6.24 -0.55 -9.06
N ILE A 7 5.49 0.29 -8.37
CA ILE A 7 4.33 0.99 -8.90
C ILE A 7 4.79 2.36 -9.40
N ARG A 8 4.55 2.63 -10.68
CA ARG A 8 4.78 3.92 -11.32
C ARG A 8 3.54 4.78 -11.09
N TRP A 9 3.66 5.70 -10.16
CA TRP A 9 2.59 6.64 -9.80
C TRP A 9 2.78 7.94 -10.59
N PRO A 10 1.81 8.39 -11.41
CA PRO A 10 1.94 9.62 -12.19
C PRO A 10 2.23 10.84 -11.31
N ASN A 11 3.25 11.62 -11.66
CA ASN A 11 3.53 12.88 -10.99
C ASN A 11 3.00 14.03 -11.86
N GLU A 12 1.87 14.62 -11.45
CA GLU A 12 1.23 15.72 -12.17
C GLU A 12 2.08 17.00 -12.22
N GLU A 13 2.93 17.23 -11.22
CA GLU A 13 3.77 18.43 -11.13
C GLU A 13 4.96 18.39 -12.10
N THR A 14 5.57 17.22 -12.27
CA THR A 14 6.78 17.06 -13.09
C THR A 14 6.53 16.42 -14.45
N GLY A 15 5.33 15.87 -14.68
CA GLY A 15 5.01 15.06 -15.87
C GLY A 15 5.72 13.70 -15.89
N GLY A 16 6.39 13.32 -14.79
CA GLY A 16 7.10 12.06 -14.61
C GLY A 16 6.29 11.02 -13.83
N HIS A 17 7.00 10.11 -13.16
CA HIS A 17 6.38 9.14 -12.25
C HIS A 17 7.20 9.04 -10.96
N PHE A 18 6.51 8.97 -9.82
CA PHE A 18 7.10 8.42 -8.61
C PHE A 18 7.18 6.90 -8.71
N ARG A 19 8.19 6.31 -8.05
CA ARG A 19 8.33 4.85 -7.95
C ARG A 19 8.03 4.45 -6.52
N ILE A 20 6.91 3.78 -6.33
CA ILE A 20 6.44 3.36 -5.01
C ILE A 20 6.61 1.84 -4.89
N PRO A 21 7.29 1.34 -3.85
CA PRO A 21 7.37 -0.10 -3.62
C PRO A 21 6.00 -0.65 -3.26
N GLY A 22 5.67 -1.81 -3.84
CA GLY A 22 4.41 -2.50 -3.58
C GLY A 22 4.55 -4.01 -3.60
N CYS A 23 3.46 -4.69 -3.25
CA CYS A 23 3.36 -6.14 -3.24
C CYS A 23 2.17 -6.56 -4.10
N LEU A 24 2.41 -7.33 -5.16
CA LEU A 24 1.35 -7.83 -6.01
C LEU A 24 0.62 -8.99 -5.30
N VAL A 25 -0.67 -8.79 -5.02
CA VAL A 25 -1.52 -9.77 -4.32
C VAL A 25 -2.53 -10.45 -5.24
N ALA A 26 -2.83 -9.84 -6.39
CA ALA A 26 -3.58 -10.42 -7.50
C ALA A 26 -3.04 -9.86 -8.84
N PRO A 27 -3.38 -10.44 -10.00
CA PRO A 27 -2.79 -10.04 -11.29
C PRO A 27 -2.83 -8.54 -11.62
N ASN A 28 -3.81 -7.81 -11.10
CA ASN A 28 -3.99 -6.37 -11.29
C ASN A 28 -4.19 -5.61 -9.97
N THR A 29 -3.78 -6.19 -8.84
CA THR A 29 -4.00 -5.60 -7.51
C THR A 29 -2.73 -5.67 -6.69
N ALA A 30 -2.32 -4.53 -6.15
CA ALA A 30 -1.12 -4.39 -5.33
C ALA A 30 -1.44 -3.72 -3.99
N LEU A 31 -0.73 -4.14 -2.95
CA LEU A 31 -0.65 -3.42 -1.68
C LEU A 31 0.55 -2.48 -1.71
N ALA A 32 0.38 -1.26 -1.22
CA ALA A 32 1.48 -0.31 -1.05
C ALA A 32 1.39 0.35 0.33
N LEU A 33 2.53 0.85 0.80
CA LEU A 33 2.61 1.68 2.00
C LEU A 33 2.80 3.13 1.59
N PHE A 34 1.90 4.00 2.03
CA PHE A 34 1.94 5.42 1.74
C PHE A 34 1.49 6.21 2.97
N ASP A 35 2.30 7.19 3.38
CA ASP A 35 2.07 8.04 4.57
C ASP A 35 1.68 7.28 5.86
N GLY A 36 2.28 6.11 6.08
CA GLY A 36 2.00 5.26 7.24
C GLY A 36 0.68 4.48 7.15
N HIS A 37 0.07 4.42 5.97
CA HIS A 37 -1.11 3.63 5.68
C HIS A 37 -0.84 2.49 4.70
N VAL A 38 -1.58 1.40 4.84
CA VAL A 38 -1.71 0.36 3.81
C VAL A 38 -2.80 0.78 2.84
N GLU A 39 -2.47 0.80 1.56
CA GLU A 39 -3.39 1.14 0.46
C GLU A 39 -3.48 -0.03 -0.55
N VAL A 40 -4.62 -0.14 -1.24
CA VAL A 40 -4.89 -1.20 -2.23
C VAL A 40 -5.04 -0.57 -3.60
N HIS A 41 -4.06 -0.77 -4.47
CA HIS A 41 -4.07 -0.15 -5.79
C HIS A 41 -4.42 -1.13 -6.90
N LEU A 42 -5.15 -0.63 -7.90
CA LEU A 42 -5.23 -1.33 -9.18
C LEU A 42 -4.04 -0.92 -10.03
N VAL A 43 -3.37 -1.93 -10.56
CA VAL A 43 -2.13 -1.77 -11.31
C VAL A 43 -2.20 -2.55 -12.62
N GLU A 44 -1.46 -2.08 -13.62
CA GLU A 44 -1.29 -2.78 -14.89
C GLU A 44 0.18 -3.03 -15.17
N ALA A 45 0.50 -4.24 -15.62
CA ALA A 45 1.87 -4.59 -15.97
C ALA A 45 2.37 -3.70 -17.12
N THR A 46 3.61 -3.25 -17.00
CA THR A 46 4.30 -2.56 -18.09
C THR A 46 5.05 -3.55 -18.97
N GLY A 47 5.74 -3.05 -20.01
CA GLY A 47 6.71 -3.86 -20.76
C GLY A 47 7.97 -4.22 -19.97
N SER A 48 8.20 -3.59 -18.82
CA SER A 48 9.35 -3.82 -17.94
C SER A 48 9.00 -4.82 -16.83
N PRO A 49 9.75 -5.93 -16.68
CA PRO A 49 9.51 -6.90 -15.61
C PRO A 49 9.56 -6.25 -14.22
N GLY A 50 8.52 -6.50 -13.42
CA GLY A 50 8.42 -5.99 -12.04
C GLY A 50 7.94 -4.53 -11.91
N GLU A 51 7.74 -3.82 -13.02
CA GLU A 51 7.18 -2.47 -13.02
C GLU A 51 5.72 -2.48 -13.48
N TYR A 52 4.89 -1.75 -12.76
CA TYR A 52 3.46 -1.65 -13.00
C TYR A 52 3.03 -0.19 -13.01
N ASP A 53 2.16 0.20 -13.94
CA ASP A 53 1.54 1.53 -13.95
C ASP A 53 0.32 1.54 -13.03
N LEU A 54 0.20 2.59 -12.23
CA LEU A 54 -0.98 2.81 -11.41
C LEU A 54 -2.18 3.09 -12.32
N ARG A 55 -3.27 2.34 -12.13
CA ARG A 55 -4.55 2.56 -12.80
C ARG A 55 -5.59 3.20 -11.90
N TYR A 56 -5.57 2.86 -10.62
CA TYR A 56 -6.45 3.43 -9.63
C TYR A 56 -5.79 3.42 -8.26
N ALA A 57 -5.73 4.59 -7.62
CA ALA A 57 -5.40 4.72 -6.21
C ALA A 57 -6.69 4.58 -5.39
N SER A 58 -6.79 3.55 -4.54
CA SER A 58 -7.87 3.48 -3.56
C SER A 58 -7.60 4.45 -2.41
N ASN A 59 -8.62 4.63 -1.59
CA ASN A 59 -8.42 5.22 -0.27
C ASN A 59 -7.55 4.31 0.61
N PRO A 60 -6.86 4.89 1.60
CA PRO A 60 -6.14 4.14 2.62
C PRO A 60 -7.04 3.16 3.38
N LEU A 61 -6.58 1.93 3.61
CA LEU A 61 -7.33 0.89 4.33
C LEU A 61 -7.10 0.96 5.84
N PHE A 62 -5.83 0.84 6.25
CA PHE A 62 -5.43 0.84 7.66
C PHE A 62 -4.26 1.78 7.89
N TYR A 63 -4.30 2.54 8.98
CA TYR A 63 -3.11 3.18 9.53
C TYR A 63 -2.25 2.13 10.25
N VAL A 64 -1.01 2.00 9.82
CA VAL A 64 -0.06 0.97 10.27
C VAL A 64 1.23 1.55 10.87
N GLY A 65 1.46 2.86 10.76
CA GLY A 65 2.67 3.50 11.26
C GLY A 65 3.89 3.31 10.34
N ASP A 66 5.09 3.34 10.92
CA ASP A 66 6.37 3.38 10.18
C ASP A 66 7.30 2.18 10.44
N ASP A 67 6.89 1.19 11.25
CA ASP A 67 7.67 -0.04 11.49
C ASP A 67 7.52 -1.03 10.31
N LEU A 68 8.24 -0.75 9.22
CA LEU A 68 8.18 -1.54 7.99
C LEU A 68 8.41 -3.05 8.21
N PRO A 69 9.43 -3.50 8.99
CA PRO A 69 9.61 -4.92 9.28
C PRO A 69 8.37 -5.61 9.87
N GLU A 70 7.73 -5.01 10.88
CA GLU A 70 6.53 -5.58 11.50
C GLU A 70 5.35 -5.59 10.51
N ILE A 71 5.13 -4.47 9.82
CA ILE A 71 4.04 -4.32 8.85
C ILE A 71 4.15 -5.39 7.74
N PHE A 72 5.35 -5.59 7.18
CA PHE A 72 5.55 -6.60 6.14
C PHE A 72 5.48 -8.04 6.66
N TYR A 73 5.76 -8.27 7.95
CA TYR A 73 5.52 -9.56 8.58
C TYR A 73 4.01 -9.82 8.67
N ASP A 74 3.25 -8.87 9.19
CA ASP A 74 1.81 -9.01 9.38
C ASP A 74 1.05 -9.18 8.05
N LEU A 75 1.34 -8.35 7.04
CA LEU A 75 0.72 -8.47 5.72
C LEU A 75 0.94 -9.85 5.06
N ARG A 76 1.97 -10.58 5.48
CA ARG A 76 2.27 -11.93 4.99
C ARG A 76 1.65 -13.05 5.80
N HIS A 77 1.34 -12.83 7.07
CA HIS A 77 0.95 -13.89 8.00
C HIS A 77 -0.47 -13.73 8.57
N LEU A 78 -1.02 -12.53 8.55
CA LEU A 78 -2.35 -12.23 9.06
C LEU A 78 -3.39 -12.22 7.93
N THR A 79 -4.58 -12.69 8.25
CA THR A 79 -5.78 -12.50 7.43
C THR A 79 -6.25 -11.04 7.50
N LEU A 80 -7.11 -10.65 6.56
CA LEU A 80 -7.71 -9.30 6.58
C LEU A 80 -8.47 -9.01 7.87
N ALA A 81 -9.15 -10.01 8.44
CA ALA A 81 -9.88 -9.85 9.69
C ALA A 81 -8.94 -9.63 10.90
N GLU A 82 -7.81 -10.33 10.92
CA GLU A 82 -6.78 -10.13 11.95
C GLU A 82 -6.10 -8.77 11.83
N LEU A 83 -5.81 -8.33 10.59
CA LEU A 83 -5.31 -6.98 10.32
C LEU A 83 -6.29 -5.90 10.79
N ALA A 84 -7.59 -6.09 10.54
CA ALA A 84 -8.62 -5.17 10.99
C ALA A 84 -8.78 -5.11 12.52
N GLY A 85 -8.38 -6.17 13.23
CA GLY A 85 -8.32 -6.19 14.69
C GLY A 85 -7.05 -5.56 15.26
N LYS A 86 -5.93 -5.62 14.52
CA LYS A 86 -4.63 -5.10 14.96
C LYS A 86 -4.45 -3.61 14.64
N TYR A 87 -4.84 -3.18 13.45
CA TYR A 87 -4.58 -1.84 12.94
C TYR A 87 -5.86 -0.99 12.87
N THR A 88 -5.70 0.31 13.10
CA THR A 88 -6.80 1.27 13.04
C THR A 88 -7.21 1.49 11.58
N HIS A 89 -8.49 1.30 11.25
CA HIS A 89 -9.00 1.68 9.93
C HIS A 89 -8.76 3.16 9.67
N SER A 90 -8.30 3.52 8.47
CA SER A 90 -7.79 4.86 8.18
C SER A 90 -8.79 5.97 8.45
N ASP A 91 -10.08 5.74 8.19
CA ASP A 91 -11.16 6.72 8.48
C ASP A 91 -11.28 7.09 9.98
N PHE A 92 -10.79 6.23 10.88
CA PHE A 92 -10.81 6.47 12.33
C PHE A 92 -9.45 6.93 12.87
N TYR A 93 -8.42 6.97 12.02
CA TYR A 93 -7.13 7.51 12.41
C TYR A 93 -7.17 9.04 12.41
N SER A 94 -6.82 9.65 13.55
CA SER A 94 -6.64 11.09 13.66
C SER A 94 -5.27 11.38 14.27
N PRO A 95 -4.36 12.05 13.54
CA PRO A 95 -3.04 12.41 14.08
C PRO A 95 -3.11 13.42 15.24
N ARG A 96 -4.30 13.94 15.58
CA ARG A 96 -4.53 14.94 16.64
C ARG A 96 -5.11 14.40 17.94
N HIS A 97 -5.24 13.09 18.10
CA HIS A 97 -5.52 12.50 19.41
C HIS A 97 -4.24 11.89 19.99
N PRO A 98 -3.55 12.58 20.93
CA PRO A 98 -2.69 11.85 21.83
C PRO A 98 -3.58 10.86 22.57
N GLN A 99 -3.19 9.59 22.55
CA GLN A 99 -3.79 8.58 23.40
C GLN A 99 -3.77 9.12 24.84
N LEU A 100 -4.96 9.27 25.43
CA LEU A 100 -5.13 9.52 26.86
C LEU A 100 -4.66 8.30 27.66
#